data_AF-A0A6J8CS64-F1
#
_entry.id   AF-A0A6J8CS64-F1
#
_cell.length_a   1.000
_cell.length_b   1.000
_cell.length_c   1.000
_cell.angle_alpha   90.00
_cell.angle_beta   90.00
_cell.angle_gamma   90.00
#
_symmetry.space_group_name_H-M   'P 1'
#
loop_
_entity.id
_entity.type
_entity.pdbx_description
1 polymer ?
#
loop_
_entity_poly.entity_id
_entity_poly.type
_entity_poly.pdbx_seq_one_letter_code
_entity_poly.pdbx_strand_id
1 'polypeptide(L)'
;MFTEYKTVKVEETCTQKLQSFHKCKRFLGSPLKSQNLDMPGADIFTNMNFDPRPENLRNVPAYQDFFRNTCLNFPGISEMPILKTFQPANTFAVAHDHDYLKLTPEDNFLEKISVQNITKEKICAIEERTRDQANNITWKVERTRRLPSSKIGRICKATERTDLCKLAKSLMVVTDIKAAPLEHGRKHESVAINRYMEDTGIVVKPCGLMVSLEFPHIASSPDGIVTKDLIIEVKCPYVNRTKPVNEKNSTISSYR
;
A
#
# COMPACT_ATOMS: atom_id res chain seq x y z
N MET A 1 -28.41 -52.09 45.91
CA MET A 1 -27.02 -52.49 46.22
C MET A 1 -26.13 -51.81 45.20
N PHE A 2 -25.39 -50.78 45.60
CA PHE A 2 -24.41 -50.13 44.72
C PHE A 2 -23.05 -50.79 44.94
N THR A 3 -22.44 -51.24 43.85
CA THR A 3 -21.15 -51.93 43.77
C THR A 3 -19.99 -51.05 44.24
N GLU A 4 -19.09 -51.62 45.04
CA GLU A 4 -17.83 -50.97 45.46
C GLU A 4 -16.96 -50.61 44.25
N TYR A 5 -16.52 -49.35 44.20
CA TYR A 5 -15.52 -48.90 43.23
C TYR A 5 -14.12 -49.08 43.83
N LYS A 6 -13.24 -49.73 43.06
CA LYS A 6 -11.81 -49.90 43.40
C LYS A 6 -11.12 -48.54 43.53
N THR A 7 -10.31 -48.40 44.57
CA THR A 7 -9.49 -47.22 44.86
C THR A 7 -8.40 -47.03 43.79
N VAL A 8 -8.36 -45.85 43.18
CA VAL A 8 -7.32 -45.44 42.24
C VAL A 8 -6.05 -45.09 43.03
N LYS A 9 -4.97 -45.86 42.85
CA LYS A 9 -3.64 -45.46 43.33
C LYS A 9 -3.09 -44.37 42.41
N VAL A 10 -3.01 -43.16 42.93
CA VAL A 10 -2.31 -42.04 42.27
C VAL A 10 -0.91 -42.00 42.86
N GLU A 11 0.11 -42.32 42.05
CA GLU A 11 1.51 -42.13 42.43
C GLU A 11 1.96 -40.74 41.98
N GLU A 12 2.63 -40.00 42.87
CA GLU A 12 3.15 -38.67 42.55
C GLU A 12 4.25 -38.78 41.49
N THR A 13 4.13 -38.03 40.40
CA THR A 13 5.18 -38.01 39.37
C THR A 13 6.39 -37.22 39.86
N CYS A 14 7.58 -37.54 39.36
CA CYS A 14 8.83 -36.86 39.73
C CYS A 14 8.87 -35.36 39.40
N THR A 15 7.91 -34.85 38.63
CA THR A 15 7.71 -33.43 38.30
C THR A 15 6.78 -32.70 39.26
N GLN A 16 6.04 -33.43 40.11
CA GLN A 16 5.08 -32.87 41.06
C GLN A 16 5.77 -32.22 42.27
N LYS A 17 7.03 -32.59 42.55
CA LYS A 17 7.90 -31.91 43.51
C LYS A 17 8.88 -31.01 42.77
N LEU A 18 8.76 -29.70 42.96
CA LEU A 18 9.70 -28.70 42.46
C LEU A 18 11.15 -29.08 42.82
N GLN A 19 12.03 -29.15 41.83
CA GLN A 19 13.45 -29.47 42.00
C GLN A 19 14.09 -28.57 43.06
N SER A 20 14.62 -29.17 44.13
CA SER A 20 15.18 -28.44 45.27
C SER A 20 16.66 -28.07 45.09
N PHE A 21 17.34 -28.66 44.11
CA PHE A 21 18.80 -28.64 43.96
C PHE A 21 19.32 -27.51 43.05
N HIS A 22 18.43 -26.77 42.36
CA HIS A 22 18.79 -25.60 41.53
C HIS A 22 18.00 -24.35 41.93
N LYS A 23 17.83 -24.10 43.23
CA LYS A 23 17.27 -22.83 43.69
C LYS A 23 18.34 -21.75 43.52
N CYS A 24 18.23 -20.93 42.48
CA CYS A 24 18.98 -19.69 42.37
C CYS A 24 18.82 -18.92 43.69
N LYS A 25 19.95 -18.56 44.33
CA LYS A 25 19.91 -17.79 45.57
C LYS A 25 19.10 -16.53 45.31
N ARG A 26 18.09 -16.28 46.15
CA ARG A 26 17.26 -15.08 46.02
C ARG A 26 18.16 -13.86 46.16
N PHE A 27 18.26 -13.05 45.10
CA PHE A 27 18.99 -11.79 45.16
C PHE A 27 18.25 -10.88 46.13
N LEU A 28 18.89 -10.56 47.26
CA LEU A 28 18.35 -9.71 48.33
C LEU A 28 18.67 -8.22 48.11
N GLY A 29 19.49 -7.90 47.10
CA GLY A 29 19.82 -6.53 46.75
C GLY A 29 18.71 -5.86 45.95
N SER A 30 18.67 -4.53 45.99
CA SER A 30 17.90 -3.75 45.02
C SER A 30 18.43 -4.02 43.61
N PRO A 31 17.57 -4.11 42.58
CA PRO A 31 18.00 -4.27 41.19
C PRO A 31 19.05 -3.21 40.84
N LEU A 32 20.24 -3.67 40.42
CA LEU A 32 21.28 -2.77 39.93
C LEU A 32 20.88 -2.29 38.53
N LYS A 33 21.01 -0.98 38.27
CA LYS A 33 20.87 -0.45 36.91
C LYS A 33 21.94 -1.08 36.03
N SER A 34 21.63 -1.32 34.75
CA SER A 34 22.55 -1.93 33.79
C SER A 34 23.90 -1.19 33.70
N GLN A 35 23.87 0.14 33.80
CA GLN A 35 25.06 1.02 33.86
C GLN A 35 25.98 0.77 35.07
N ASN A 36 25.49 0.13 36.13
CA ASN A 36 26.23 -0.16 37.36
C ASN A 36 26.55 -1.67 37.50
N LEU A 37 26.33 -2.47 36.46
CA LEU A 37 26.70 -3.88 36.44
C LEU A 37 28.18 -3.99 36.08
N ASP A 38 28.97 -4.55 36.99
CA ASP A 38 30.36 -4.90 36.72
C ASP A 38 30.38 -6.23 35.93
N MET A 39 30.37 -6.11 34.60
CA MET A 39 30.37 -7.23 33.67
C MET A 39 31.73 -7.28 32.96
N PRO A 40 32.53 -8.36 33.15
CA PRO A 40 33.85 -8.43 32.54
C PRO A 40 33.75 -8.40 31.00
N GLY A 41 34.37 -7.39 30.38
CA GLY A 41 34.37 -7.17 28.92
C GLY A 41 33.24 -6.25 28.41
N ALA A 42 32.40 -5.73 29.30
CA ALA A 42 31.32 -4.81 28.93
C ALA A 42 31.79 -3.35 28.78
N ASP A 43 32.95 -3.01 29.33
CA ASP A 43 33.63 -1.70 29.33
C ASP A 43 33.84 -1.10 27.92
N ILE A 44 33.85 -1.94 26.87
CA ILE A 44 33.92 -1.51 25.47
C ILE A 44 32.56 -0.94 24.98
N PHE A 45 31.44 -1.39 25.57
CA PHE A 45 30.07 -1.03 25.17
C PHE A 45 29.30 -0.20 26.22
N THR A 46 29.69 -0.23 27.49
CA THR A 46 28.95 0.40 28.60
C THR A 46 29.26 1.88 28.79
N ASN A 47 30.33 2.40 28.18
CA ASN A 47 30.70 3.81 28.29
C ASN A 47 29.89 4.75 27.36
N MET A 48 28.93 4.23 26.60
CA MET A 48 27.94 5.06 25.92
C MET A 48 26.79 5.38 26.87
N ASN A 49 26.88 6.52 27.55
CA ASN A 49 25.73 7.11 28.25
C ASN A 49 24.77 7.76 27.24
N PHE A 50 24.22 6.95 26.34
CA PHE A 50 23.34 7.38 25.28
C PHE A 50 21.89 7.31 25.75
N ASP A 51 21.35 8.44 26.18
CA ASP A 51 19.92 8.62 26.39
C ASP A 51 19.33 9.32 25.14
N PRO A 52 18.52 8.62 24.33
CA PRO A 52 17.96 9.19 23.10
C PRO A 52 16.96 10.33 23.37
N ARG A 53 16.58 10.57 24.63
CA ARG A 53 15.65 11.64 24.99
C ARG A 53 16.35 13.01 24.98
N PRO A 54 15.68 14.06 24.49
CA PRO A 54 16.09 15.46 24.68
C PRO A 54 16.40 15.80 26.15
N GLU A 55 17.42 16.63 26.40
CA GLU A 55 17.91 16.98 27.76
C GLU A 55 16.81 17.44 28.71
N ASN A 56 15.86 18.24 28.20
CA ASN A 56 14.71 18.78 28.92
C ASN A 56 13.65 17.74 29.32
N LEU A 57 13.69 16.55 28.71
CA LEU A 57 12.79 15.42 29.00
C LEU A 57 13.47 14.33 29.84
N ARG A 58 14.76 14.48 30.15
CA ARG A 58 15.47 13.59 31.07
C ARG A 58 15.07 13.93 32.51
N ASN A 59 14.79 12.92 33.31
CA ASN A 59 14.52 13.05 34.76
C ASN A 59 13.33 13.94 35.16
N VAL A 60 12.25 13.95 34.38
CA VAL A 60 11.00 14.66 34.74
C VAL A 60 10.46 14.12 36.09
N PRO A 61 10.33 14.96 37.14
CA PRO A 61 10.03 14.51 38.50
C PRO A 61 8.72 13.71 38.65
N ALA A 62 7.72 13.99 37.81
CA ALA A 62 6.41 13.34 37.84
C ALA A 62 6.25 12.20 36.81
N TYR A 63 7.30 11.85 36.05
CA TYR A 63 7.20 10.82 35.01
C TYR A 63 6.94 9.43 35.58
N GLN A 64 7.56 9.13 36.72
CA GLN A 64 7.34 7.86 37.42
C GLN A 64 5.88 7.73 37.87
N ASP A 65 5.28 8.82 38.36
CA ASP A 65 3.89 8.85 38.79
C ASP A 65 2.92 8.76 37.61
N PHE A 66 3.22 9.41 36.49
CA PHE A 66 2.45 9.27 35.24
C PHE A 66 2.49 7.83 34.71
N PHE A 67 3.68 7.24 34.65
CA PHE A 67 3.85 5.85 34.21
C PHE A 67 3.15 4.87 35.17
N ARG A 68 3.31 5.06 36.48
CA ARG A 68 2.58 4.30 37.51
C ARG A 68 1.08 4.45 37.35
N ASN A 69 0.54 5.65 37.17
CA ASN A 69 -0.89 5.87 37.00
C ASN A 69 -1.42 5.19 35.73
N THR A 70 -0.66 5.24 34.65
CA THR A 70 -1.01 4.58 33.38
C THR A 70 -1.01 3.05 33.53
N CYS A 71 -0.07 2.50 34.27
CA CYS A 71 0.03 1.05 34.48
C CYS A 71 -0.90 0.50 35.59
N LEU A 72 -1.15 1.26 36.66
CA LEU A 72 -1.88 0.82 37.85
C LEU A 72 -3.39 1.03 37.75
N ASN A 73 -3.87 2.03 37.01
CA ASN A 73 -5.30 2.34 36.92
C ASN A 73 -6.06 1.50 35.87
N PHE A 74 -5.42 0.50 35.25
CA PHE A 74 -6.11 -0.47 34.40
C PHE A 74 -6.38 -1.77 35.18
N PRO A 75 -7.60 -1.98 35.70
CA PRO A 75 -7.92 -3.23 36.37
C PRO A 75 -8.08 -4.35 35.33
N GLY A 76 -7.32 -5.45 35.50
CA GLY A 76 -7.52 -6.70 34.76
C GLY A 76 -6.54 -6.99 33.62
N ILE A 77 -5.23 -6.89 33.86
CA ILE A 77 -4.22 -7.07 32.81
C ILE A 77 -3.42 -8.36 32.98
N SER A 78 -3.70 -9.33 32.11
CA SER A 78 -2.76 -10.38 31.70
C SER A 78 -1.86 -9.95 30.53
N GLU A 79 -2.17 -8.83 29.84
CA GLU A 79 -1.39 -8.25 28.73
C GLU A 79 -1.12 -6.75 28.89
N MET A 80 0.15 -6.37 28.78
CA MET A 80 0.70 -5.03 29.08
C MET A 80 -0.15 -3.85 28.51
N PRO A 81 -0.59 -2.87 29.36
CA PRO A 81 -1.55 -1.83 28.98
C PRO A 81 -1.05 -0.85 27.92
N ILE A 82 0.28 -0.71 27.83
CA ILE A 82 0.96 0.25 26.94
C ILE A 82 0.53 0.05 25.47
N LEU A 83 0.27 -1.17 25.04
CA LEU A 83 -0.16 -1.46 23.67
C LEU A 83 -1.57 -0.93 23.36
N LYS A 84 -2.42 -0.69 24.37
CA LYS A 84 -3.78 -0.15 24.19
C LYS A 84 -3.82 1.38 24.16
N THR A 85 -2.79 2.05 24.66
CA THR A 85 -2.68 3.52 24.63
C THR A 85 -2.19 4.06 23.29
N PHE A 86 -1.49 3.25 22.50
CA PHE A 86 -1.10 3.62 21.14
C PHE A 86 -2.16 3.12 20.18
N GLN A 87 -2.67 4.02 19.32
CA GLN A 87 -3.43 3.56 18.17
C GLN A 87 -2.54 2.64 17.32
N PRO A 88 -3.12 1.62 16.65
CA PRO A 88 -2.36 0.79 15.72
C PRO A 88 -1.55 1.69 14.79
N ALA A 89 -0.29 1.33 14.55
CA ALA A 89 0.63 2.13 13.76
C ALA A 89 -0.05 2.58 12.47
N ASN A 90 -0.18 3.90 12.30
CA ASN A 90 -0.75 4.45 11.09
C ASN A 90 0.31 4.32 9.99
N THR A 91 0.25 3.24 9.21
CA THR A 91 1.19 2.97 8.12
C THR A 91 1.21 4.08 7.08
N PHE A 92 0.15 4.90 6.98
CA PHE A 92 0.10 6.05 6.08
C PHE A 92 0.83 7.28 6.64
N ALA A 93 0.98 7.38 7.97
CA ALA A 93 1.74 8.44 8.62
C ALA A 93 3.24 8.15 8.68
N VAL A 94 3.67 6.92 8.38
CA VAL A 94 5.10 6.53 8.36
C VAL A 94 5.90 7.41 7.39
N ALA A 95 5.33 7.79 6.25
CA ALA A 95 5.98 8.69 5.30
C ALA A 95 6.14 10.14 5.83
N HIS A 96 5.37 10.49 6.86
CA HIS A 96 5.42 11.78 7.54
C HIS A 96 6.14 11.72 8.89
N ASP A 97 6.50 10.52 9.37
CA ASP A 97 7.40 10.40 10.50
C ASP A 97 8.75 11.00 10.11
N HIS A 98 9.38 11.70 11.05
CA HIS A 98 10.70 12.29 10.89
C HIS A 98 11.79 11.22 10.89
N ASP A 99 11.67 10.24 10.01
CA ASP A 99 12.76 9.37 9.63
C ASP A 99 13.76 10.28 8.90
N TYR A 100 14.92 10.53 9.49
CA TYR A 100 16.01 11.37 8.94
C TYR A 100 16.61 10.81 7.63
N LEU A 101 15.85 10.05 6.86
CA LEU A 101 16.20 9.46 5.59
C LEU A 101 16.08 10.51 4.48
N LYS A 102 17.05 10.51 3.58
CA LYS A 102 17.09 11.43 2.43
C LYS A 102 15.98 11.14 1.39
N LEU A 103 15.53 9.90 1.33
CA LEU A 103 14.53 9.41 0.39
C LEU A 103 13.38 8.79 1.16
N THR A 104 12.16 9.07 0.70
CA THR A 104 10.95 8.48 1.28
C THR A 104 10.88 6.98 0.93
N PRO A 105 10.16 6.15 1.70
CA PRO A 105 9.88 4.76 1.32
C PRO A 105 9.28 4.63 -0.09
N GLU A 106 8.45 5.60 -0.48
CA GLU A 106 7.84 5.71 -1.80
C GLU A 106 8.91 5.92 -2.88
N ASP A 107 9.86 6.82 -2.65
CA ASP A 107 10.97 7.06 -3.58
C ASP A 107 11.82 5.81 -3.78
N ASN A 108 12.17 5.13 -2.68
CA ASN A 108 12.91 3.87 -2.73
C ASN A 108 12.16 2.81 -3.53
N PHE A 109 10.83 2.73 -3.38
CA PHE A 109 10.00 1.82 -4.17
C PHE A 109 10.00 2.20 -5.65
N LEU A 110 9.83 3.49 -5.98
CA LEU A 110 9.81 4.01 -7.34
C LEU A 110 11.16 3.83 -8.06
N GLU A 111 12.28 3.94 -7.34
CA GLU A 111 13.62 3.63 -7.83
C GLU A 111 13.76 2.13 -8.10
N LYS A 112 13.30 1.28 -7.18
CA LYS A 112 13.32 -0.19 -7.34
C LYS A 112 12.54 -0.68 -8.56
N ILE A 113 11.41 -0.05 -8.88
CA ILE A 113 10.64 -0.35 -10.11
C ILE A 113 11.21 0.35 -11.36
N SER A 114 12.27 1.14 -11.21
CA SER A 114 12.98 1.85 -12.29
C SER A 114 12.09 2.78 -13.11
N VAL A 115 11.18 3.50 -12.45
CA VAL A 115 10.22 4.40 -13.10
C VAL A 115 10.64 5.88 -13.03
N GLN A 116 11.40 6.30 -12.01
CA GLN A 116 11.70 7.73 -11.78
C GLN A 116 12.58 8.39 -12.86
N ASN A 117 13.61 7.70 -13.35
CA ASN A 117 14.59 8.30 -14.27
C ASN A 117 14.23 8.02 -15.74
N ILE A 118 13.22 8.75 -16.26
CA ILE A 118 12.81 8.66 -17.67
C ILE A 118 13.21 9.92 -18.44
N THR A 119 13.75 9.73 -19.64
CA THR A 119 14.08 10.82 -20.56
C THR A 119 12.98 11.00 -21.60
N LYS A 120 12.92 12.16 -22.24
CA LYS A 120 11.91 12.45 -23.29
C LYS A 120 12.01 11.45 -24.44
N GLU A 121 13.22 11.04 -24.81
CA GLU A 121 13.47 10.08 -25.89
C GLU A 121 12.90 8.71 -25.54
N LYS A 122 13.06 8.27 -24.28
CA LYS A 122 12.46 7.03 -23.79
C LYS A 122 10.94 7.09 -23.80
N ILE A 123 10.34 8.23 -23.41
CA ILE A 123 8.88 8.41 -23.46
C ILE A 123 8.38 8.30 -24.90
N CYS A 124 9.00 8.99 -25.85
CA CYS A 124 8.64 8.89 -27.27
C CYS A 124 8.77 7.47 -27.80
N ALA A 125 9.87 6.77 -27.48
CA ALA A 125 10.05 5.38 -27.87
C ALA A 125 9.00 4.44 -27.26
N ILE A 126 8.56 4.69 -26.02
CA ILE A 126 7.47 3.95 -25.39
C ILE A 126 6.16 4.20 -26.12
N GLU A 127 5.83 5.44 -26.45
CA GLU A 127 4.61 5.77 -27.19
C GLU A 127 4.61 5.04 -28.54
N GLU A 128 5.66 5.21 -29.34
CA GLU A 128 5.79 4.63 -30.68
C GLU A 128 5.66 3.12 -30.68
N ARG A 129 6.39 2.43 -29.79
CA ARG A 129 6.37 0.97 -29.72
C ARG A 129 5.08 0.40 -29.16
N THR A 130 4.17 1.24 -28.64
CA THR A 130 2.93 0.82 -27.99
C THR A 130 1.66 1.34 -28.66
N ARG A 131 1.75 1.88 -29.88
CA ARG A 131 0.61 2.40 -30.66
C ARG A 131 -0.48 1.36 -30.96
N ASP A 132 -0.15 0.08 -30.98
CA ASP A 132 -1.15 -0.99 -31.14
C ASP A 132 -1.94 -1.29 -29.84
N GLN A 133 -1.70 -0.52 -28.77
CA GLN A 133 -2.43 -0.50 -27.51
C GLN A 133 -2.80 -1.91 -26.98
N ALA A 134 -4.09 -2.27 -27.01
CA ALA A 134 -4.61 -3.51 -26.44
C ALA A 134 -4.05 -4.79 -27.10
N ASN A 135 -3.58 -4.69 -28.34
CA ASN A 135 -2.97 -5.81 -29.08
C ASN A 135 -1.47 -5.94 -28.78
N ASN A 136 -0.88 -4.99 -28.05
CA ASN A 136 0.54 -4.98 -27.75
C ASN A 136 0.82 -5.44 -26.32
N ILE A 137 1.61 -6.52 -26.18
CA ILE A 137 2.01 -7.03 -24.86
C ILE A 137 2.86 -6.02 -24.09
N THR A 138 3.71 -5.26 -24.78
CA THR A 138 4.56 -4.22 -24.19
C THR A 138 3.72 -3.11 -23.58
N TRP A 139 2.65 -2.70 -24.26
CA TRP A 139 1.70 -1.71 -23.72
C TRP A 139 1.07 -2.20 -22.41
N LYS A 140 0.68 -3.48 -22.34
CA LYS A 140 0.11 -4.08 -21.12
C LYS A 140 1.12 -4.09 -19.97
N VAL A 141 2.38 -4.48 -20.24
CA VAL A 141 3.45 -4.52 -19.23
C VAL A 141 3.84 -3.12 -18.76
N GLU A 142 3.94 -2.13 -19.64
CA GLU A 142 4.26 -0.76 -19.21
C GLU A 142 3.15 -0.13 -18.35
N ARG A 143 1.90 -0.54 -18.57
CA ARG A 143 0.75 -0.12 -17.76
C ARG A 143 0.73 -0.75 -16.37
N THR A 144 1.34 -1.92 -16.15
CA THR A 144 1.43 -2.50 -14.79
C THR A 144 2.51 -1.85 -13.94
N ARG A 145 3.44 -1.13 -14.57
CA ARG A 145 4.50 -0.35 -13.90
C ARG A 145 4.04 1.05 -13.50
N ARG A 146 2.88 1.50 -13.98
CA ARG A 146 2.40 2.89 -13.87
C ARG A 146 0.94 2.93 -13.42
N LEU A 147 0.46 4.12 -13.09
CA LEU A 147 -0.91 4.43 -12.77
C LEU A 147 -1.60 4.95 -14.05
N PRO A 148 -2.35 4.11 -14.78
CA PRO A 148 -3.05 4.54 -15.98
C PRO A 148 -4.27 5.41 -15.63
N SER A 149 -4.51 6.46 -16.40
CA SER A 149 -5.66 7.38 -16.27
C SER A 149 -7.00 6.69 -16.01
N SER A 150 -7.31 5.64 -16.77
CA SER A 150 -8.51 4.79 -16.61
C SER A 150 -8.73 4.18 -15.21
N LYS A 151 -7.68 4.09 -14.37
CA LYS A 151 -7.74 3.56 -13.00
C LYS A 151 -7.69 4.65 -11.94
N ILE A 152 -7.18 5.85 -12.28
CA ILE A 152 -7.01 6.96 -11.34
C ILE A 152 -8.34 7.33 -10.66
N GLY A 153 -9.44 7.38 -11.40
CA GLY A 153 -10.75 7.67 -10.80
C GLY A 153 -11.14 6.69 -9.69
N ARG A 154 -10.80 5.40 -9.82
CA ARG A 154 -11.04 4.40 -8.77
C ARG A 154 -10.09 4.56 -7.59
N ILE A 155 -8.85 4.98 -7.84
CA ILE A 155 -7.84 5.24 -6.80
C ILE A 155 -8.26 6.46 -5.98
N CYS A 156 -8.62 7.57 -6.62
CA CYS A 156 -9.03 8.80 -5.93
C CYS A 156 -10.33 8.64 -5.13
N LYS A 157 -11.23 7.74 -5.54
CA LYS A 157 -12.46 7.41 -4.81
C LYS A 157 -12.27 6.31 -3.75
N ALA A 158 -11.07 5.78 -3.56
CA ALA A 158 -10.82 4.74 -2.58
C ALA A 158 -11.01 5.29 -1.15
N THR A 159 -11.63 4.51 -0.29
CA THR A 159 -11.85 4.84 1.13
C THR A 159 -11.28 3.72 2.00
N GLU A 160 -11.31 3.88 3.32
CA GLU A 160 -10.90 2.83 4.28
C GLU A 160 -11.67 1.51 4.11
N ARG A 161 -12.87 1.55 3.53
CA ARG A 161 -13.67 0.34 3.21
C ARG A 161 -13.20 -0.38 1.96
N THR A 162 -12.41 0.29 1.11
CA THR A 162 -11.88 -0.31 -0.11
C THR A 162 -10.76 -1.27 0.25
N ASP A 163 -10.82 -2.49 -0.26
CA ASP A 163 -9.68 -3.42 -0.19
C ASP A 163 -8.52 -2.89 -1.05
N LEU A 164 -7.61 -2.16 -0.39
CA LEU A 164 -6.43 -1.54 -1.00
C LEU A 164 -5.47 -2.59 -1.56
N CYS A 165 -5.35 -3.76 -0.91
CA CYS A 165 -4.52 -4.85 -1.39
C CYS A 165 -5.03 -5.38 -2.74
N LYS A 166 -6.35 -5.58 -2.86
CA LYS A 166 -6.97 -6.01 -4.12
C LYS A 166 -6.91 -4.92 -5.19
N LEU A 167 -7.05 -3.66 -4.81
CA LEU A 167 -6.86 -2.52 -5.73
C LEU A 167 -5.43 -2.51 -6.29
N ALA A 168 -4.41 -2.58 -5.43
CA ALA A 168 -3.00 -2.63 -5.82
C ALA A 168 -2.69 -3.82 -6.73
N LYS A 169 -3.14 -5.03 -6.38
CA LYS A 169 -3.01 -6.22 -7.25
C LYS A 169 -3.64 -6.00 -8.62
N SER A 170 -4.78 -5.30 -8.71
CA SER A 170 -5.45 -5.01 -9.98
C SER A 170 -4.71 -3.98 -10.86
N LEU A 171 -3.74 -3.25 -10.31
CA LEU A 171 -2.85 -2.36 -11.06
C LEU A 171 -1.61 -3.10 -11.56
N MET A 172 -1.11 -4.06 -10.78
CA MET A 172 0.15 -4.76 -11.08
C MET A 172 -0.02 -6.00 -11.98
N VAL A 173 -1.24 -6.48 -12.17
CA VAL A 173 -1.52 -7.70 -12.95
C VAL A 173 -2.18 -7.35 -14.27
N VAL A 174 -1.64 -7.89 -15.36
CA VAL A 174 -2.29 -7.86 -16.67
C VAL A 174 -3.46 -8.85 -16.64
N THR A 175 -4.68 -8.33 -16.75
CA THR A 175 -5.90 -9.15 -16.85
C THR A 175 -6.50 -9.01 -18.24
N ASP A 176 -6.73 -10.14 -18.92
CA ASP A 176 -7.54 -10.14 -20.15
C ASP A 176 -9.01 -10.30 -19.79
N ILE A 177 -9.77 -9.21 -19.89
CA ILE A 177 -11.19 -9.17 -19.58
C ILE A 177 -11.96 -9.27 -20.90
N LYS A 178 -12.74 -10.35 -21.04
CA LYS A 178 -13.67 -10.55 -22.15
C LYS A 178 -15.08 -10.26 -21.67
N ALA A 179 -15.65 -9.18 -22.17
CA ALA A 179 -17.01 -8.77 -21.89
C ALA A 179 -17.63 -8.16 -23.14
N ALA A 180 -18.89 -8.49 -23.44
CA ALA A 180 -19.56 -8.01 -24.65
C ALA A 180 -19.56 -6.46 -24.81
N PRO A 181 -19.71 -5.65 -23.74
CA PRO A 181 -19.57 -4.20 -23.85
C PRO A 181 -18.16 -3.74 -24.23
N LEU A 182 -17.12 -4.42 -23.74
CA LEU A 182 -15.73 -4.10 -24.07
C LEU A 182 -15.39 -4.47 -25.52
N GLU A 183 -15.86 -5.63 -25.98
CA GLU A 183 -15.70 -6.04 -27.38
C GLU A 183 -16.44 -5.12 -28.34
N HIS A 184 -17.64 -4.67 -27.95
CA HIS A 184 -18.38 -3.67 -28.71
C HIS A 184 -17.59 -2.35 -28.81
N GLY A 185 -17.04 -1.85 -27.70
CA GLY A 185 -16.17 -0.68 -27.71
C GLY A 185 -15.00 -0.83 -28.68
N ARG A 186 -14.19 -1.89 -28.49
CA ARG A 186 -13.02 -2.19 -29.35
C ARG A 186 -13.36 -2.26 -30.84
N LYS A 187 -14.54 -2.78 -31.19
CA LYS A 187 -14.96 -2.91 -32.60
C LYS A 187 -15.42 -1.59 -33.22
N HIS A 188 -16.05 -0.71 -32.45
CA HIS A 188 -16.71 0.49 -32.98
C HIS A 188 -15.91 1.77 -32.77
N GLU A 189 -14.89 1.76 -31.91
CA GLU A 189 -14.02 2.91 -31.64
C GLU A 189 -13.36 3.45 -32.91
N SER A 190 -12.71 2.59 -33.70
CA SER A 190 -12.09 3.00 -34.97
C SER A 190 -13.10 3.50 -35.99
N VAL A 191 -14.30 2.92 -36.03
CA VAL A 191 -15.41 3.37 -36.90
C VAL A 191 -15.85 4.78 -36.51
N ALA A 192 -15.99 5.06 -35.22
CA ALA A 192 -16.37 6.38 -34.73
C ALA A 192 -15.29 7.43 -34.99
N ILE A 193 -14.00 7.08 -34.84
CA ILE A 193 -12.88 7.97 -35.18
C ILE A 193 -12.89 8.28 -36.68
N ASN A 194 -13.01 7.27 -37.55
CA ASN A 194 -13.07 7.47 -38.99
C ASN A 194 -14.24 8.38 -39.38
N ARG A 195 -15.42 8.15 -38.79
CA ARG A 195 -16.58 8.99 -39.05
C ARG A 195 -16.37 10.44 -38.60
N TYR A 196 -15.76 10.64 -37.43
CA TYR A 196 -15.39 11.96 -36.95
C TYR A 196 -14.43 12.68 -37.92
N MET A 197 -13.43 11.96 -38.45
CA MET A 197 -12.50 12.52 -39.44
C MET A 197 -13.21 12.91 -40.74
N GLU A 198 -14.13 12.08 -41.22
CA GLU A 198 -14.95 12.37 -42.42
C GLU A 198 -15.85 13.60 -42.23
N ASP A 199 -16.57 13.66 -41.11
CA ASP A 199 -17.57 14.70 -40.86
C ASP A 199 -16.94 16.07 -40.56
N THR A 200 -15.76 16.09 -39.94
CA THR A 200 -15.10 17.34 -39.51
C THR A 200 -13.95 17.76 -40.43
N GLY A 201 -13.41 16.85 -41.25
CA GLY A 201 -12.16 17.06 -42.00
C GLY A 201 -10.90 17.10 -41.13
N ILE A 202 -11.01 16.80 -39.82
CA ILE A 202 -9.90 16.83 -38.87
C ILE A 202 -9.19 15.48 -38.87
N VAL A 203 -7.86 15.48 -38.99
CA VAL A 203 -7.06 14.24 -38.94
C VAL A 203 -6.81 13.83 -37.49
N VAL A 204 -7.18 12.60 -37.15
CA VAL A 204 -6.87 11.96 -35.86
C VAL A 204 -5.72 10.99 -36.06
N LYS A 205 -4.69 11.10 -35.23
CA LYS A 205 -3.54 10.19 -35.22
C LYS A 205 -3.71 9.13 -34.13
N PRO A 206 -3.31 7.87 -34.39
CA PRO A 206 -3.24 6.85 -33.35
C PRO A 206 -2.18 7.22 -32.32
N CYS A 207 -2.33 6.73 -31.11
CA CYS A 207 -1.39 6.97 -30.03
C CYS A 207 -1.17 5.72 -29.16
N GLY A 208 0.04 5.59 -28.66
CA GLY A 208 0.40 4.57 -27.68
C GLY A 208 0.25 5.07 -26.25
N LEU A 209 1.03 4.47 -25.37
CA LEU A 209 1.10 4.87 -23.97
C LEU A 209 1.93 6.16 -23.83
N MET A 210 1.28 7.25 -23.47
CA MET A 210 1.90 8.53 -23.13
C MET A 210 2.22 8.56 -21.64
N VAL A 211 3.49 8.73 -21.30
CA VAL A 211 4.00 8.80 -19.92
C VAL A 211 4.26 10.26 -19.57
N SER A 212 3.89 10.69 -18.35
CA SER A 212 4.19 12.04 -17.89
C SER A 212 5.69 12.19 -17.62
N LEU A 213 6.29 13.27 -18.12
CA LEU A 213 7.69 13.59 -17.84
C LEU A 213 7.88 14.05 -16.38
N GLU A 214 6.93 14.80 -15.85
CA GLU A 214 6.96 15.32 -14.48
C GLU A 214 6.65 14.21 -13.46
N PHE A 215 5.72 13.32 -13.80
CA PHE A 215 5.30 12.20 -12.95
C PHE A 215 5.40 10.87 -13.72
N PRO A 216 6.61 10.28 -13.86
CA PRO A 216 6.85 9.09 -14.69
C PRO A 216 6.03 7.84 -14.31
N HIS A 217 5.50 7.83 -13.08
CA HIS A 217 4.61 6.80 -12.57
C HIS A 217 3.16 6.96 -13.06
N ILE A 218 2.80 8.05 -13.74
CA ILE A 218 1.48 8.29 -14.35
C ILE A 218 1.57 8.12 -15.86
N ALA A 219 0.57 7.46 -16.44
CA ALA A 219 0.45 7.33 -17.89
C ALA A 219 -1.00 7.39 -18.38
N SER A 220 -1.18 7.72 -19.65
CA SER A 220 -2.47 7.66 -20.33
C SER A 220 -2.30 7.12 -21.75
N SER A 221 -3.36 6.59 -22.33
CA SER A 221 -3.41 6.16 -23.73
C SER A 221 -4.75 6.67 -24.24
N PRO A 222 -4.80 7.90 -24.78
CA PRO A 222 -6.04 8.44 -25.34
C PRO A 222 -6.50 7.58 -26.54
N ASP A 223 -7.72 7.80 -27.02
CA ASP A 223 -8.23 7.07 -28.18
C ASP A 223 -7.69 7.65 -29.50
N GLY A 224 -7.31 8.95 -29.48
CA GLY A 224 -6.55 9.56 -30.56
C GLY A 224 -6.01 10.95 -30.24
N ILE A 225 -5.05 11.40 -31.05
CA ILE A 225 -4.43 12.72 -30.95
C ILE A 225 -4.80 13.54 -32.18
N VAL A 226 -5.40 14.71 -31.97
CA VAL A 226 -5.76 15.64 -33.04
C VAL A 226 -4.64 16.66 -33.24
N THR A 227 -4.27 17.37 -32.18
CA THR A 227 -3.15 18.32 -32.14
C THR A 227 -2.31 18.08 -30.88
N LYS A 228 -1.31 18.92 -30.63
CA LYS A 228 -0.51 18.85 -29.39
C LYS A 228 -1.36 19.06 -28.13
N ASP A 229 -2.43 19.85 -28.25
CA ASP A 229 -3.25 20.28 -27.11
C ASP A 229 -4.67 19.68 -27.15
N LEU A 230 -4.99 18.88 -28.18
CA LEU A 230 -6.30 18.30 -28.38
C LEU A 230 -6.21 16.80 -28.59
N ILE A 231 -6.90 16.06 -27.72
CA ILE A 231 -7.10 14.62 -27.80
C ILE A 231 -8.58 14.31 -28.03
N ILE A 232 -8.85 13.11 -28.53
CA ILE A 232 -10.20 12.57 -28.63
C ILE A 232 -10.34 11.36 -27.69
N GLU A 233 -11.45 11.33 -26.97
CA GLU A 233 -11.90 10.20 -26.16
C GLU A 233 -13.26 9.77 -26.69
N VAL A 234 -13.34 8.54 -27.15
CA VAL A 234 -14.51 7.94 -27.80
C VAL A 234 -15.23 7.04 -26.80
N LYS A 235 -16.56 7.05 -26.89
CA LYS A 235 -17.43 6.19 -26.09
C LYS A 235 -18.45 5.51 -26.97
N CYS A 236 -18.50 4.19 -26.90
CA CYS A 236 -19.45 3.35 -27.63
C CYS A 236 -20.37 2.64 -26.63
N PRO A 237 -21.52 3.23 -26.24
CA PRO A 237 -22.40 2.67 -25.22
C PRO A 237 -23.14 1.41 -25.72
N TYR A 238 -22.81 0.25 -25.14
CA TYR A 238 -23.40 -1.05 -25.51
C TYR A 238 -24.93 -1.14 -25.36
N VAL A 239 -25.48 -0.39 -24.38
CA VAL A 239 -26.92 -0.34 -24.10
C VAL A 239 -27.74 0.21 -25.27
N ASN A 240 -27.13 1.07 -26.10
CA ASN A 240 -27.81 1.75 -27.20
C ASN A 240 -27.35 1.24 -28.57
N ARG A 241 -26.71 0.06 -28.63
CA ARG A 241 -26.14 -0.50 -29.87
C ARG A 241 -27.14 -0.68 -31.03
N THR A 242 -28.44 -0.74 -30.74
CA THR A 242 -29.51 -0.89 -31.73
C THR A 242 -30.33 0.37 -31.95
N LYS A 243 -30.04 1.47 -31.23
CA LYS A 243 -30.80 2.71 -31.28
C LYS A 243 -29.97 3.80 -31.96
N PRO A 244 -30.60 4.69 -32.74
CA PRO A 244 -29.91 5.90 -33.19
C PRO A 244 -29.49 6.75 -31.98
N VAL A 245 -28.29 7.34 -32.09
CA VAL A 245 -27.75 8.24 -31.06
C VAL A 245 -28.49 9.57 -31.17
N ASN A 246 -29.30 9.90 -30.17
CA ASN A 246 -29.90 11.22 -29.98
C ASN A 246 -29.22 11.93 -28.79
N GLU A 247 -29.35 13.25 -28.67
CA GLU A 247 -28.79 14.04 -27.55
C GLU A 247 -29.20 13.52 -26.15
N LYS A 248 -30.37 12.88 -26.04
CA LYS A 248 -30.84 12.23 -24.80
C LYS A 248 -30.14 10.90 -24.48
N ASN A 249 -29.52 10.28 -25.48
CA ASN A 249 -28.78 9.02 -25.39
C ASN A 249 -27.26 9.23 -25.35
N SER A 250 -26.76 10.43 -25.66
CA SER A 250 -25.35 10.82 -25.60
C SER A 250 -24.91 11.26 -24.21
N THR A 251 -25.86 11.54 -23.32
CA THR A 251 -25.57 11.80 -21.90
C THR A 251 -25.19 10.49 -21.22
N ILE A 252 -23.89 10.21 -21.16
CA ILE A 252 -23.35 9.19 -20.26
C ILE A 252 -23.78 9.61 -18.87
N SER A 253 -24.66 8.83 -18.24
CA SER A 253 -25.03 8.99 -16.82
C SER A 253 -23.74 9.27 -16.05
N SER A 254 -23.64 10.47 -15.51
CA SER A 254 -22.52 10.86 -14.67
C SER A 254 -22.36 9.78 -13.59
N TYR A 255 -21.21 9.11 -13.59
CA TYR A 255 -20.90 8.13 -12.56
C TYR A 255 -20.79 8.89 -11.24
N ARG A 256 -21.86 8.84 -10.42
CA ARG A 256 -21.82 9.16 -8.99
C ARG A 256 -20.67 8.37 -8.35
#